data_AF-A0A946CKH7-F1
#
_entry.id   AF-A0A946CKH7-F1
#
_cell.length_a   1.000
_cell.length_b   1.000
_cell.length_c   1.000
_cell.angle_alpha   90.00
_cell.angle_beta   90.00
_cell.angle_gamma   90.00
#
_symmetry.space_group_name_H-M   'P 1'
#
loop_
_entity.id
_entity.type
_entity.pdbx_description
1 polymer ?
#
loop_
_entity_poly.entity_id
_entity_poly.type
_entity_poly.pdbx_seq_one_letter_code
_entity_poly.pdbx_strand_id
1 'polypeptide(L)'
;MTKKALLAAAAMVALTACAGQELGNARNTTADSTEFDNALAAGYLRLSQAEYSEGDYVDADYFALQSMAAANPQKVVDLPEANVRNLPKADAIYVATARQELADVLEAGARVRAPQLAAAAQVAYECWTQELEENDQPPHIEACRAQLDGLIPALRNAVADAAPAKKAKPPKKAKPPKGKTFVVSFPNGGAKLDAAANAVLTDAVKYSGNFSPVQVVISGYTDTVGSAASNDTLSKRRAAVVAAALRIRGISRDNMKMNGYGEEFLAKRTADGVAEAKNRRVEVSVAP
;
A
#
# COMPACT_ATOMS: atom_id res chain seq x y z
N MET A 1 48.38 -6.73 -62.35
CA MET A 1 47.87 -5.62 -61.52
C MET A 1 46.35 -5.67 -61.49
N THR A 2 45.75 -6.00 -60.35
CA THR A 2 44.53 -5.37 -59.77
C THR A 2 44.06 -6.19 -58.57
N LYS A 3 43.91 -5.50 -57.45
CA LYS A 3 43.50 -6.00 -56.13
C LYS A 3 42.03 -6.42 -56.18
N LYS A 4 41.68 -7.54 -55.52
CA LYS A 4 40.32 -7.73 -55.00
C LYS A 4 40.42 -8.05 -53.50
N ALA A 5 40.18 -7.03 -52.70
CA ALA A 5 39.96 -7.16 -51.27
C ALA A 5 38.60 -7.84 -51.06
N LEU A 6 38.60 -8.98 -50.37
CA LEU A 6 37.38 -9.57 -49.82
C LEU A 6 37.08 -8.86 -48.50
N LEU A 7 36.14 -7.91 -48.56
CA LEU A 7 35.38 -7.47 -47.39
C LEU A 7 34.26 -8.47 -47.16
N ALA A 8 34.40 -9.33 -46.17
CA ALA A 8 33.26 -10.03 -45.59
C ALA A 8 32.83 -9.22 -44.34
N ALA A 9 31.71 -8.51 -44.48
CA ALA A 9 31.09 -7.77 -43.39
C ALA A 9 30.60 -8.77 -42.32
N ALA A 10 31.11 -8.62 -41.10
CA ALA A 10 30.50 -9.24 -39.93
C ALA A 10 29.17 -8.54 -39.66
N ALA A 11 28.06 -9.21 -39.95
CA ALA A 11 26.74 -8.76 -39.53
C ALA A 11 26.63 -8.92 -38.02
N MET A 12 26.90 -7.84 -37.27
CA MET A 12 26.49 -7.73 -35.87
C MET A 12 24.96 -7.58 -35.85
N VAL A 13 24.25 -8.67 -35.65
CA VAL A 13 22.85 -8.63 -35.25
C VAL A 13 22.82 -8.10 -33.82
N ALA A 14 22.57 -6.80 -33.67
CA ALA A 14 22.20 -6.24 -32.39
C ALA A 14 20.82 -6.77 -32.04
N LEU A 15 20.74 -7.71 -31.08
CA LEU A 15 19.50 -8.03 -30.39
C LEU A 15 19.12 -6.83 -29.53
N THR A 16 18.50 -5.82 -30.15
CA THR A 16 17.79 -4.80 -29.39
C THR A 16 16.56 -5.48 -28.80
N ALA A 17 16.54 -5.67 -27.48
CA ALA A 17 15.30 -5.96 -26.78
C ALA A 17 14.34 -4.79 -27.04
N CYS A 18 13.33 -5.00 -27.88
CA CYS A 18 12.37 -3.98 -28.23
C CYS A 18 11.40 -3.81 -27.05
N ALA A 19 11.68 -2.87 -26.15
CA ALA A 19 10.69 -2.41 -25.18
C ALA A 19 9.58 -1.62 -25.90
N GLY A 20 8.35 -1.74 -25.43
CA GLY A 20 7.15 -1.04 -25.92
C GLY A 20 6.37 -1.78 -27.01
N GLN A 21 6.55 -3.09 -27.17
CA GLN A 21 5.83 -3.86 -28.20
C GLN A 21 4.53 -4.50 -27.71
N GLU A 22 4.37 -4.68 -26.40
CA GLU A 22 3.29 -5.50 -25.86
C GLU A 22 1.98 -4.75 -25.69
N LEU A 23 2.01 -3.41 -25.60
CA LEU A 23 0.78 -2.61 -25.47
C LEU A 23 -0.22 -2.86 -26.61
N GLY A 24 0.27 -3.04 -27.84
CA GLY A 24 -0.58 -3.40 -28.98
C GLY A 24 -1.25 -4.76 -28.83
N ASN A 25 -0.51 -5.75 -28.33
CA ASN A 25 -1.02 -7.10 -28.07
C ASN A 25 -2.07 -7.07 -26.95
N ALA A 26 -1.80 -6.33 -25.88
CA ALA A 26 -2.72 -6.16 -24.76
C ALA A 26 -4.04 -5.49 -25.17
N ARG A 27 -4.00 -4.45 -26.02
CA ARG A 27 -5.21 -3.80 -26.57
C ARG A 27 -6.09 -4.74 -27.39
N ASN A 28 -5.49 -5.72 -28.05
CA ASN A 28 -6.19 -6.67 -28.91
C ASN A 28 -6.61 -7.96 -28.18
N THR A 29 -6.23 -8.10 -26.90
CA THR A 29 -6.56 -9.29 -26.11
C THR A 29 -8.01 -9.23 -25.65
N THR A 30 -8.78 -10.28 -25.94
CA THR A 30 -10.16 -10.42 -25.45
C THR A 30 -10.13 -10.99 -24.04
N ALA A 31 -10.84 -10.35 -23.11
CA ALA A 31 -10.96 -10.80 -21.74
C ALA A 31 -12.06 -11.86 -21.62
N ASP A 32 -11.70 -13.06 -21.16
CA ASP A 32 -12.60 -14.20 -20.98
C ASP A 32 -12.30 -14.92 -19.66
N SER A 33 -12.21 -14.14 -18.58
CA SER A 33 -11.93 -14.64 -17.23
C SER A 33 -13.00 -14.18 -16.24
N THR A 34 -12.75 -14.32 -14.93
CA THR A 34 -13.68 -13.88 -13.88
C THR A 34 -13.90 -12.37 -13.90
N GLU A 35 -14.94 -11.87 -13.23
CA GLU A 35 -15.18 -10.41 -13.15
C GLU A 35 -13.98 -9.66 -12.53
N PHE A 36 -13.34 -10.26 -11.51
CA PHE A 36 -12.12 -9.72 -10.91
C PHE A 36 -10.98 -9.67 -11.92
N ASP A 37 -10.72 -10.78 -12.61
CA ASP A 37 -9.60 -10.90 -13.55
C ASP A 37 -9.77 -9.99 -14.78
N ASN A 38 -10.99 -9.86 -15.31
CA ASN A 38 -11.28 -8.95 -16.41
C ASN A 38 -11.13 -7.47 -15.98
N ALA A 39 -11.55 -7.13 -14.76
CA ALA A 39 -11.33 -5.78 -14.21
C ALA A 39 -9.84 -5.51 -13.95
N LEU A 40 -9.09 -6.53 -13.53
CA LEU A 40 -7.66 -6.48 -13.30
C LEU A 40 -6.90 -6.26 -14.62
N ALA A 41 -7.26 -7.03 -15.66
CA ALA A 41 -6.73 -6.86 -17.02
C ALA A 41 -6.95 -5.43 -17.53
N ALA A 42 -8.18 -4.91 -17.43
CA ALA A 42 -8.48 -3.54 -17.83
C ALA A 42 -7.69 -2.49 -17.03
N GLY A 43 -7.38 -2.76 -15.77
CA GLY A 43 -6.56 -1.91 -14.91
C GLY A 43 -5.10 -1.86 -15.35
N TYR A 44 -4.47 -3.01 -15.58
CA TYR A 44 -3.10 -3.06 -16.07
C TYR A 44 -2.96 -2.50 -17.48
N LEU A 45 -3.95 -2.68 -18.35
CA LEU A 45 -3.95 -2.03 -19.66
C LEU A 45 -3.88 -0.49 -19.53
N ARG A 46 -4.54 0.10 -18.53
CA ARG A 46 -4.46 1.54 -18.28
C ARG A 46 -3.09 1.97 -17.76
N LEU A 47 -2.47 1.21 -16.85
CA LEU A 47 -1.10 1.49 -16.41
C LEU A 47 -0.13 1.40 -17.59
N SER A 48 -0.19 0.31 -18.37
CA SER A 48 0.62 0.15 -19.58
C SER A 48 0.50 1.34 -20.54
N GLN A 49 -0.71 1.90 -20.71
CA GLN A 49 -0.92 3.09 -21.54
C GLN A 49 -0.34 4.37 -20.94
N ALA A 50 -0.37 4.51 -19.61
CA ALA A 50 0.22 5.64 -18.91
C ALA A 50 1.75 5.61 -19.07
N GLU A 51 2.39 4.50 -18.68
CA GLU A 51 3.85 4.33 -18.79
C GLU A 51 4.35 4.55 -20.22
N TYR A 52 3.64 3.99 -21.21
CA TYR A 52 3.98 4.18 -22.62
C TYR A 52 3.92 5.66 -23.04
N SER A 53 2.96 6.42 -22.50
CA SER A 53 2.80 7.85 -22.79
C SER A 53 3.87 8.70 -22.10
N GLU A 54 4.42 8.21 -20.99
CA GLU A 54 5.55 8.82 -20.26
C GLU A 54 6.90 8.43 -20.86
N GLY A 55 6.92 7.42 -21.73
CA GLY A 55 8.12 6.94 -22.41
C GLY A 55 8.84 5.82 -21.65
N ASP A 56 8.28 5.33 -20.55
CA ASP A 56 8.74 4.11 -19.89
C ASP A 56 8.16 2.88 -20.60
N TYR A 57 8.83 2.50 -21.68
CA TYR A 57 8.42 1.35 -22.47
C TYR A 57 8.63 0.00 -21.76
N VAL A 58 9.47 -0.06 -20.72
CA VAL A 58 9.77 -1.30 -19.99
C VAL A 58 8.63 -1.61 -19.01
N ASP A 59 8.25 -0.64 -18.19
CA ASP A 59 7.07 -0.78 -17.32
C ASP A 59 5.77 -0.86 -18.15
N ALA A 60 5.70 -0.15 -19.29
CA ALA A 60 4.59 -0.32 -20.22
C ALA A 60 4.40 -1.77 -20.68
N ASP A 61 5.47 -2.44 -21.09
CA ASP A 61 5.42 -3.84 -21.50
C ASP A 61 5.14 -4.78 -20.32
N TYR A 62 5.70 -4.50 -19.14
CA TYR A 62 5.41 -5.25 -17.92
C TYR A 62 3.90 -5.27 -17.65
N PHE A 63 3.26 -4.11 -17.60
CA PHE A 63 1.82 -4.02 -17.34
C PHE A 63 0.98 -4.57 -18.51
N ALA A 64 1.44 -4.43 -19.76
CA ALA A 64 0.78 -5.08 -20.90
C ALA A 64 0.75 -6.61 -20.76
N LEU A 65 1.87 -7.21 -20.34
CA LEU A 65 1.96 -8.64 -20.08
C LEU A 65 1.06 -9.08 -18.91
N GLN A 66 1.00 -8.30 -17.82
CA GLN A 66 0.06 -8.56 -16.72
C GLN A 66 -1.40 -8.46 -17.18
N SER A 67 -1.73 -7.46 -18.00
CA SER A 67 -3.07 -7.31 -18.59
C SER A 67 -3.48 -8.55 -19.38
N MET A 68 -2.62 -9.03 -20.28
CA MET A 68 -2.89 -10.22 -21.07
C MET A 68 -2.96 -11.49 -20.23
N ALA A 69 -2.15 -11.59 -19.17
CA ALA A 69 -2.20 -12.71 -18.24
C ALA A 69 -3.52 -12.73 -17.47
N ALA A 70 -3.98 -11.60 -16.94
CA ALA A 70 -5.25 -11.51 -16.21
C ALA A 70 -6.46 -11.80 -17.13
N ALA A 71 -6.39 -11.41 -18.41
CA ALA A 71 -7.44 -11.70 -19.38
C ALA A 71 -7.57 -13.20 -19.73
N ASN A 72 -6.57 -14.02 -19.38
CA ASN A 72 -6.52 -15.44 -19.70
C ASN A 72 -7.05 -16.29 -18.53
N PRO A 73 -8.14 -17.06 -18.70
CA PRO A 73 -8.75 -17.85 -17.62
C PRO A 73 -7.86 -19.00 -17.11
N GLN A 74 -6.78 -19.35 -17.82
CA GLN A 74 -5.82 -20.37 -17.41
C GLN A 74 -4.64 -19.80 -16.62
N LYS A 75 -4.57 -18.46 -16.45
CA LYS A 75 -3.50 -17.80 -15.70
C LYS A 75 -4.06 -17.12 -14.47
N VAL A 76 -3.26 -17.14 -13.41
CA VAL A 76 -3.52 -16.40 -12.17
C VAL A 76 -2.49 -15.29 -12.09
N VAL A 77 -2.95 -14.05 -11.88
CA VAL A 77 -2.08 -12.91 -11.62
C VAL A 77 -2.10 -12.61 -10.13
N ASP A 78 -1.03 -13.01 -9.46
CA ASP A 78 -0.86 -12.83 -8.02
C ASP A 78 -0.54 -11.37 -7.66
N LEU A 79 -0.84 -10.99 -6.41
CA LEU A 79 -0.43 -9.71 -5.85
C LEU A 79 1.10 -9.71 -5.66
N PRO A 80 1.88 -8.87 -6.38
CA PRO A 80 3.34 -8.95 -6.33
C PRO A 80 3.89 -8.63 -4.94
N GLU A 81 4.96 -9.33 -4.56
CA GLU A 81 5.69 -9.07 -3.30
C GLU A 81 6.35 -7.69 -3.32
N ALA A 82 6.48 -7.05 -2.16
CA ALA A 82 7.06 -5.70 -2.07
C ALA A 82 8.56 -5.65 -2.46
N ASN A 83 9.25 -6.79 -2.37
CA ASN A 83 10.69 -6.91 -2.65
C ASN A 83 11.03 -7.16 -4.12
N VAL A 84 10.03 -7.23 -5.01
CA VAL A 84 10.27 -7.41 -6.45
C VAL A 84 10.73 -6.13 -7.15
N ARG A 85 10.52 -4.97 -6.50
CA ARG A 85 10.97 -3.64 -6.97
C ARG A 85 12.08 -3.10 -6.06
N ASN A 86 12.98 -2.28 -6.62
CA ASN A 86 14.11 -1.72 -5.86
C ASN A 86 13.69 -0.47 -5.06
N LEU A 87 12.94 -0.69 -3.98
CA LEU A 87 12.37 0.40 -3.17
C LEU A 87 13.36 0.97 -2.15
N PRO A 88 13.29 2.29 -1.84
CA PRO A 88 13.99 2.86 -0.70
C PRO A 88 13.64 2.14 0.61
N LYS A 89 14.63 1.86 1.48
CA LYS A 89 14.44 1.08 2.72
C LYS A 89 13.35 1.64 3.65
N ALA A 90 13.18 2.96 3.67
CA ALA A 90 12.15 3.60 4.49
C ALA A 90 10.75 3.27 4.00
N ASP A 91 10.55 3.16 2.68
CA ASP A 91 9.26 2.93 2.02
C ASP A 91 8.91 1.45 1.93
N ALA A 92 9.90 0.57 1.83
CA ALA A 92 9.72 -0.88 1.79
C ALA A 92 8.86 -1.42 2.96
N ILE A 93 8.99 -0.84 4.17
CA ILE A 93 8.15 -1.23 5.31
C ILE A 93 6.70 -0.83 5.08
N TYR A 94 6.43 0.37 4.56
CA TYR A 94 5.08 0.85 4.31
C TYR A 94 4.40 0.06 3.19
N VAL A 95 5.16 -0.26 2.14
CA VAL A 95 4.69 -1.06 1.01
C VAL A 95 4.37 -2.49 1.46
N ALA A 96 5.28 -3.16 2.17
CA ALA A 96 5.03 -4.50 2.69
C ALA A 96 3.81 -4.56 3.61
N THR A 97 3.62 -3.52 4.43
CA THR A 97 2.47 -3.38 5.32
C THR A 97 1.16 -3.24 4.53
N ALA A 98 1.11 -2.35 3.52
CA ALA A 98 -0.08 -2.19 2.69
C ALA A 98 -0.38 -3.43 1.85
N ARG A 99 0.65 -4.12 1.36
CA ARG A 99 0.51 -5.38 0.63
C ARG A 99 -0.20 -6.43 1.48
N GLN A 100 0.25 -6.62 2.72
CA GLN A 100 -0.36 -7.59 3.62
C GLN A 100 -1.83 -7.25 3.88
N GLU A 101 -2.16 -5.97 4.11
CA GLU A 101 -3.55 -5.54 4.28
C GLU A 101 -4.42 -5.86 3.05
N LEU A 102 -3.89 -5.66 1.85
CA LEU A 102 -4.58 -5.99 0.61
C LEU A 102 -4.72 -7.51 0.44
N ALA A 103 -3.65 -8.28 0.68
CA ALA A 103 -3.68 -9.74 0.64
C ALA A 103 -4.77 -10.30 1.58
N ASP A 104 -4.84 -9.80 2.82
CA ASP A 104 -5.81 -10.26 3.81
C ASP A 104 -7.27 -10.07 3.34
N VAL A 105 -7.59 -8.92 2.72
CA VAL A 105 -8.97 -8.67 2.23
C VAL A 105 -9.28 -9.47 0.97
N LEU A 106 -8.28 -9.70 0.11
CA LEU A 106 -8.44 -10.56 -1.08
C LEU A 106 -8.68 -12.01 -0.67
N GLU A 107 -7.93 -12.53 0.31
CA GLU A 107 -8.10 -13.87 0.91
C GLU A 107 -9.44 -14.01 1.64
N ALA A 108 -9.94 -12.94 2.27
CA ALA A 108 -11.27 -12.89 2.88
C ALA A 108 -12.44 -12.93 1.86
N GLY A 109 -12.14 -13.05 0.57
CA GLY A 109 -13.13 -13.24 -0.49
C GLY A 109 -13.52 -11.97 -1.23
N ALA A 110 -12.75 -10.88 -1.11
CA ALA A 110 -13.07 -9.63 -1.80
C ALA A 110 -13.06 -9.78 -3.33
N ARG A 111 -12.25 -10.71 -3.87
CA ARG A 111 -12.25 -11.02 -5.32
C ARG A 111 -13.62 -11.46 -5.84
N VAL A 112 -14.45 -12.08 -4.99
CA VAL A 112 -15.79 -12.55 -5.36
C VAL A 112 -16.86 -11.55 -4.93
N ARG A 113 -16.73 -10.97 -3.74
CA ARG A 113 -17.75 -10.07 -3.15
C ARG A 113 -17.70 -8.64 -3.69
N ALA A 114 -16.53 -8.19 -4.13
CA ALA A 114 -16.30 -6.85 -4.66
C ALA A 114 -15.21 -6.87 -5.76
N PRO A 115 -15.40 -7.62 -6.85
CA PRO A 115 -14.37 -7.89 -7.86
C PRO A 115 -13.72 -6.63 -8.43
N GLN A 116 -14.52 -5.62 -8.76
CA GLN A 116 -14.03 -4.37 -9.33
C GLN A 116 -13.18 -3.56 -8.34
N LEU A 117 -13.61 -3.47 -7.07
CA LEU A 117 -12.84 -2.79 -6.02
C LEU A 117 -11.54 -3.54 -5.72
N ALA A 118 -11.59 -4.88 -5.72
CA ALA A 118 -10.45 -5.73 -5.44
C ALA A 118 -9.38 -5.57 -6.52
N ALA A 119 -9.80 -5.63 -7.79
CA ALA A 119 -8.92 -5.41 -8.95
C ALA A 119 -8.33 -4.00 -8.93
N ALA A 120 -9.15 -2.97 -8.68
CA ALA A 120 -8.68 -1.59 -8.57
C ALA A 120 -7.66 -1.41 -7.44
N ALA A 121 -7.78 -2.14 -6.33
CA ALA A 121 -6.83 -2.04 -5.22
C ALA A 121 -5.49 -2.71 -5.54
N GLN A 122 -5.51 -3.85 -6.23
CA GLN A 122 -4.27 -4.50 -6.72
C GLN A 122 -3.53 -3.59 -7.71
N VAL A 123 -4.26 -3.00 -8.67
CA VAL A 123 -3.69 -2.05 -9.63
C VAL A 123 -3.14 -0.81 -8.93
N ALA A 124 -3.85 -0.27 -7.94
CA ALA A 124 -3.38 0.90 -7.18
C ALA A 124 -2.13 0.59 -6.34
N TYR A 125 -2.01 -0.62 -5.80
CA TYR A 125 -0.81 -1.08 -5.11
C TYR A 125 0.38 -1.15 -6.08
N GLU A 126 0.21 -1.73 -7.26
CA GLU A 126 1.28 -1.84 -8.24
C GLU A 126 1.70 -0.52 -8.87
N CYS A 127 0.74 0.37 -9.15
CA CYS A 127 1.09 1.74 -9.53
C CYS A 127 1.93 2.40 -8.43
N TRP A 128 1.51 2.31 -7.18
CA TRP A 128 2.24 2.95 -6.09
C TRP A 128 3.66 2.41 -5.91
N THR A 129 3.86 1.09 -6.06
CA THR A 129 5.21 0.51 -5.93
C THR A 129 6.10 0.80 -7.13
N GLN A 130 5.53 0.92 -8.33
CA GLN A 130 6.25 1.33 -9.53
C GLN A 130 6.70 2.80 -9.41
N GLU A 131 5.80 3.71 -9.09
CA GLU A 131 6.09 5.14 -8.92
C GLU A 131 7.12 5.41 -7.81
N LEU A 132 7.11 4.59 -6.75
CA LEU A 132 8.11 4.64 -5.68
C LEU A 132 9.50 4.14 -6.09
N GLU A 133 9.58 3.23 -7.07
CA GLU A 133 10.85 2.74 -7.59
C GLU A 133 11.55 3.81 -8.43
N GLU A 134 10.78 4.53 -9.26
CA GLU A 134 11.28 5.67 -10.01
C GLU A 134 11.65 6.84 -9.09
N ASN A 135 10.80 7.12 -8.09
CA ASN A 135 10.99 8.17 -7.09
C ASN A 135 11.22 9.58 -7.69
N ASP A 136 10.73 9.81 -8.91
CA ASP A 136 10.94 11.05 -9.66
C ASP A 136 9.68 11.96 -9.68
N GLN A 137 8.49 11.40 -9.47
CA GLN A 137 7.21 12.11 -9.55
C GLN A 137 6.38 12.04 -8.26
N PRO A 138 6.67 12.87 -7.23
CA PRO A 138 5.97 12.85 -5.95
C PRO A 138 4.42 12.92 -6.03
N PRO A 139 3.80 13.67 -6.96
CA PRO A 139 2.34 13.70 -7.09
C PRO A 139 1.73 12.36 -7.53
N HIS A 140 2.39 11.59 -8.40
CA HIS A 140 1.88 10.30 -8.88
C HIS A 140 1.98 9.23 -7.78
N ILE A 141 3.12 9.19 -7.07
CA ILE A 141 3.30 8.37 -5.86
C ILE A 141 2.16 8.62 -4.86
N GLU A 142 1.84 9.89 -4.58
CA GLU A 142 0.75 10.23 -3.65
C GLU A 142 -0.62 9.81 -4.20
N ALA A 143 -0.89 10.01 -5.49
CA ALA A 143 -2.17 9.67 -6.11
C ALA A 143 -2.44 8.16 -6.04
N CYS A 144 -1.49 7.33 -6.46
CA CYS A 144 -1.65 5.87 -6.45
C CYS A 144 -1.76 5.30 -5.04
N ARG A 145 -0.96 5.84 -4.10
CA ARG A 145 -1.10 5.51 -2.68
C ARG A 145 -2.47 5.90 -2.12
N ALA A 146 -2.95 7.10 -2.42
CA ALA A 146 -4.22 7.60 -1.91
C ALA A 146 -5.41 6.78 -2.44
N GLN A 147 -5.32 6.29 -3.67
CA GLN A 147 -6.31 5.37 -4.24
C GLN A 147 -6.35 4.05 -3.46
N LEU A 148 -5.19 3.42 -3.21
CA LEU A 148 -5.12 2.21 -2.39
C LEU A 148 -5.68 2.44 -0.98
N ASP A 149 -5.32 3.55 -0.35
CA ASP A 149 -5.78 3.92 1.00
C ASP A 149 -7.30 4.12 1.09
N GLY A 150 -7.94 4.55 0.00
CA GLY A 150 -9.39 4.65 -0.11
C GLY A 150 -10.09 3.32 -0.35
N LEU A 151 -9.45 2.41 -1.10
CA LEU A 151 -10.04 1.12 -1.51
C LEU A 151 -9.98 0.06 -0.41
N ILE A 152 -8.91 -0.02 0.38
CA ILE A 152 -8.77 -1.04 1.42
C ILE A 152 -9.97 -1.02 2.41
N PRO A 153 -10.42 0.13 2.95
CA PRO A 153 -11.59 0.15 3.81
C PRO A 153 -12.88 -0.28 3.13
N ALA A 154 -13.07 0.07 1.85
CA ALA A 154 -14.23 -0.37 1.09
C ALA A 154 -14.24 -1.90 0.92
N LEU A 155 -13.08 -2.50 0.66
CA LEU A 155 -12.91 -3.95 0.60
C LEU A 155 -13.19 -4.62 1.93
N ARG A 156 -12.67 -4.06 3.04
CA ARG A 156 -12.96 -4.55 4.40
C ARG A 156 -14.46 -4.58 4.69
N ASN A 157 -15.18 -3.55 4.27
CA ASN A 157 -16.64 -3.51 4.43
C ASN A 157 -17.34 -4.57 3.57
N ALA A 158 -16.89 -4.77 2.32
CA ALA A 158 -17.47 -5.77 1.42
C ALA A 158 -17.31 -7.22 1.92
N VAL A 159 -16.25 -7.51 2.69
CA VAL A 159 -15.99 -8.83 3.27
C VAL A 159 -16.39 -8.94 4.75
N ALA A 160 -17.00 -7.92 5.33
CA ALA A 160 -17.31 -7.87 6.77
C ALA A 160 -18.27 -8.99 7.24
N ASP A 161 -19.16 -9.46 6.36
CA ASP A 161 -20.11 -10.56 6.65
C ASP A 161 -19.55 -11.95 6.37
N ALA A 162 -18.32 -12.07 5.86
CA ALA A 162 -17.65 -13.35 5.81
C ALA A 162 -17.35 -13.76 7.26
N ALA A 163 -17.90 -14.89 7.70
CA ALA A 163 -17.71 -15.39 9.07
C ALA A 163 -16.21 -15.32 9.42
N PRO A 164 -15.83 -14.60 10.50
CA PRO A 164 -14.43 -14.41 10.80
C PRO A 164 -13.79 -15.78 11.00
N ALA A 165 -12.78 -16.09 10.18
CA ALA A 165 -11.87 -17.19 10.48
C ALA A 165 -11.44 -17.05 11.95
N LYS A 166 -11.55 -18.11 12.75
CA LYS A 166 -11.22 -18.07 14.18
C LYS A 166 -9.84 -17.42 14.35
N LYS A 167 -9.82 -16.19 14.88
CA LYS A 167 -8.60 -15.38 14.96
C LYS A 167 -7.61 -16.09 15.88
N ALA A 168 -6.44 -16.46 15.36
CA ALA A 168 -5.31 -16.78 16.21
C ALA A 168 -4.98 -15.53 17.03
N LYS A 169 -5.02 -15.65 18.35
CA LYS A 169 -4.82 -14.50 19.24
C LYS A 169 -3.33 -14.12 19.20
N PRO A 170 -2.97 -12.90 18.76
CA PRO A 170 -1.58 -12.49 18.76
C PRO A 170 -1.01 -12.48 20.19
N PRO A 171 0.32 -12.59 20.35
CA PRO A 171 0.96 -12.48 21.65
C PRO A 171 0.60 -11.15 22.32
N LYS A 172 0.34 -11.20 23.63
CA LYS A 172 -0.04 -10.01 24.41
C LYS A 172 1.07 -8.97 24.39
N LYS A 173 0.74 -7.72 24.04
CA LYS A 173 1.70 -6.61 24.00
C LYS A 173 1.72 -5.85 25.33
N ALA A 174 2.84 -5.21 25.62
CA ALA A 174 2.97 -4.35 26.80
C ALA A 174 2.06 -3.12 26.69
N LYS A 175 1.45 -2.71 27.79
CA LYS A 175 0.55 -1.53 27.80
C LYS A 175 1.26 -0.27 27.26
N PRO A 176 0.52 0.65 26.62
CA PRO A 176 1.06 1.92 26.17
C PRO A 176 1.67 2.72 27.34
N PRO A 177 2.80 3.41 27.14
CA PRO A 177 3.41 4.25 28.16
C PRO A 177 2.54 5.47 28.50
N LYS A 178 2.75 6.04 29.69
CA LYS A 178 1.96 7.15 30.22
C LYS A 178 2.63 8.50 29.90
N GLY A 179 1.85 9.46 29.42
CA GLY A 179 2.23 10.85 29.13
C GLY A 179 0.99 11.68 28.77
N LYS A 180 1.15 12.94 28.34
CA LYS A 180 0.02 13.68 27.77
C LYS A 180 -0.29 13.09 26.39
N THR A 181 -1.49 12.55 26.24
CA THR A 181 -1.91 11.86 25.01
C THR A 181 -2.72 12.76 24.09
N PHE A 182 -2.32 12.81 22.84
CA PHE A 182 -3.07 13.40 21.72
C PHE A 182 -3.62 12.27 20.85
N VAL A 183 -4.92 12.29 20.57
CA VAL A 183 -5.60 11.20 19.86
C VAL A 183 -5.86 11.60 18.41
N VAL A 184 -5.23 10.90 17.49
CA VAL A 184 -5.42 11.04 16.04
C VAL A 184 -6.40 9.98 15.57
N SER A 185 -7.52 10.38 14.98
CA SER A 185 -8.59 9.46 14.55
C SER A 185 -8.48 9.09 13.06
N PHE A 186 -8.91 7.88 12.72
CA PHE A 186 -8.95 7.36 11.33
C PHE A 186 -10.36 6.87 11.00
N PRO A 187 -11.34 7.78 10.82
CA PRO A 187 -12.76 7.42 10.68
C PRO A 187 -13.01 6.47 9.51
N ASN A 188 -12.34 6.71 8.39
CA ASN A 188 -12.47 5.91 7.18
C ASN A 188 -11.80 4.53 7.28
N GLY A 189 -11.13 4.18 8.38
CA GLY A 189 -10.52 2.85 8.55
C GLY A 189 -9.19 2.64 7.83
N GLY A 190 -8.73 3.59 7.01
CA GLY A 190 -7.39 3.56 6.38
C GLY A 190 -6.30 4.14 7.28
N ALA A 191 -5.22 4.63 6.64
CA ALA A 191 -4.10 5.30 7.29
C ALA A 191 -3.89 6.76 6.82
N LYS A 192 -4.84 7.32 6.06
CA LYS A 192 -4.80 8.72 5.60
C LYS A 192 -5.07 9.70 6.76
N LEU A 193 -4.25 10.76 6.85
CA LEU A 193 -4.48 11.87 7.77
C LEU A 193 -5.39 12.90 7.12
N ASP A 194 -6.47 13.27 7.80
CA ASP A 194 -7.35 14.37 7.40
C ASP A 194 -6.94 15.70 8.06
N ALA A 195 -7.71 16.77 7.82
CA ALA A 195 -7.43 18.08 8.40
C ALA A 195 -7.50 18.08 9.94
N ALA A 196 -8.42 17.33 10.53
CA ALA A 196 -8.57 17.24 11.98
C ALA A 196 -7.38 16.51 12.62
N ALA A 197 -6.95 15.40 12.01
CA ALA A 197 -5.73 14.68 12.39
C ALA A 197 -4.51 15.61 12.33
N ASN A 198 -4.35 16.38 11.26
CA ASN A 198 -3.24 17.33 11.11
C ASN A 198 -3.26 18.44 12.17
N ALA A 199 -4.43 18.93 12.58
CA ALA A 199 -4.55 19.91 13.67
C ALA A 199 -4.08 19.33 15.01
N VAL A 200 -4.50 18.11 15.34
CA VAL A 200 -4.05 17.40 16.56
C VAL A 200 -2.53 17.21 16.58
N LEU A 201 -1.92 16.88 15.44
CA LEU A 201 -0.47 16.73 15.33
C LEU A 201 0.27 18.05 15.55
N THR A 202 -0.27 19.16 15.07
CA THR A 202 0.27 20.50 15.34
C THR A 202 0.25 20.82 16.83
N ASP A 203 -0.84 20.48 17.54
CA ASP A 203 -0.93 20.67 18.99
C ASP A 203 0.07 19.79 19.76
N ALA A 204 0.27 18.55 19.32
CA ALA A 204 1.26 17.64 19.90
C ALA A 204 2.69 18.19 19.77
N VAL A 205 3.04 18.72 18.60
CA VAL A 205 4.34 19.35 18.34
C VAL A 205 4.54 20.58 19.21
N LYS A 206 3.55 21.47 19.27
CA LYS A 206 3.59 22.66 20.14
C LYS A 206 3.81 22.27 21.61
N TYR A 207 3.13 21.22 22.08
CA TYR A 207 3.30 20.73 23.45
C TYR A 207 4.67 20.09 23.68
N SER A 208 5.22 19.39 22.69
CA SER A 208 6.54 18.75 22.77
C SER A 208 7.68 19.75 22.98
N GLY A 209 7.54 20.99 22.49
CA GLY A 209 8.53 22.06 22.67
C GLY A 209 8.74 22.52 24.11
N ASN A 210 7.93 22.05 25.06
CA ASN A 210 8.12 22.33 26.49
C ASN A 210 9.18 21.44 27.16
N PHE A 211 9.75 20.46 26.45
CA PHE A 211 10.67 19.48 27.01
C PHE A 211 11.97 19.40 26.20
N SER A 212 13.09 19.27 26.89
CA SER A 212 14.40 18.96 26.31
C SER A 212 15.23 18.19 27.35
N PRO A 213 15.42 16.86 27.18
CA PRO A 213 14.94 16.03 26.08
C PRO A 213 13.42 15.86 26.08
N VAL A 214 12.86 15.41 24.95
CA VAL A 214 11.44 15.04 24.82
C VAL A 214 11.35 13.61 24.33
N GLN A 215 10.39 12.85 24.88
CA GLN A 215 10.05 11.52 24.42
C GLN A 215 8.64 11.50 23.85
N VAL A 216 8.51 10.94 22.64
CA VAL A 216 7.25 10.80 21.91
C VAL A 216 7.00 9.34 21.61
N VAL A 217 5.93 8.78 22.17
CA VAL A 217 5.51 7.41 21.87
C VAL A 217 4.24 7.43 21.03
N ILE A 218 4.31 6.77 19.89
CA ILE A 218 3.27 6.76 18.87
C ILE A 218 2.70 5.36 18.82
N SER A 219 1.46 5.21 19.27
CA SER A 219 0.82 3.92 19.47
C SER A 219 -0.39 3.83 18.55
N GLY A 220 -0.37 2.91 17.58
CA GLY A 220 -1.49 2.69 16.67
C GLY A 220 -2.44 1.61 17.16
N TYR A 221 -3.72 1.76 16.86
CA TYR A 221 -4.80 0.83 17.21
C TYR A 221 -5.78 0.65 16.06
N THR A 222 -6.54 -0.44 16.09
CA THR A 222 -7.63 -0.74 15.17
C THR A 222 -8.89 -1.11 15.92
N ASP A 223 -10.01 -1.16 15.20
CA ASP A 223 -11.18 -1.89 15.67
C ASP A 223 -11.01 -3.39 15.42
N THR A 224 -12.09 -4.14 15.59
CA THR A 224 -12.09 -5.60 15.55
C THR A 224 -12.44 -6.19 14.18
N VAL A 225 -12.53 -5.37 13.14
CA VAL A 225 -12.83 -5.81 11.76
C VAL A 225 -11.56 -6.37 11.12
N GLY A 226 -11.68 -7.50 10.41
CA GLY A 226 -10.53 -8.16 9.77
C GLY A 226 -9.73 -9.07 10.71
N SER A 227 -8.60 -9.59 10.22
CA SER A 227 -7.75 -10.50 10.99
C SER A 227 -6.88 -9.76 12.00
N ALA A 228 -6.48 -10.45 13.08
CA ALA A 228 -5.60 -9.85 14.08
C ALA A 228 -4.23 -9.46 13.50
N ALA A 229 -3.72 -10.21 12.50
CA ALA A 229 -2.50 -9.88 11.77
C ALA A 229 -2.67 -8.62 10.91
N SER A 230 -3.78 -8.51 10.18
CA SER A 230 -4.13 -7.30 9.42
C SER A 230 -4.20 -6.08 10.32
N ASN A 231 -4.84 -6.25 11.48
CA ASN A 231 -5.00 -5.20 12.47
C ASN A 231 -3.66 -4.77 13.11
N ASP A 232 -2.77 -5.72 13.41
CA ASP A 232 -1.41 -5.42 13.84
C ASP A 232 -0.67 -4.57 12.78
N THR A 233 -0.68 -5.02 11.54
CA THR A 233 -0.07 -4.34 10.40
C THR A 233 -0.63 -2.93 10.18
N LEU A 234 -1.95 -2.77 10.09
CA LEU A 234 -2.62 -1.47 9.93
C LEU A 234 -2.32 -0.52 11.07
N SER A 235 -2.26 -1.02 12.31
CA SER A 235 -1.92 -0.21 13.47
C SER A 235 -0.49 0.35 13.38
N LYS A 236 0.48 -0.46 12.92
CA LYS A 236 1.85 -0.02 12.67
C LYS A 236 1.89 1.01 11.55
N ARG A 237 1.12 0.80 10.48
CA ARG A 237 0.99 1.74 9.36
C ARG A 237 0.55 3.12 9.82
N ARG A 238 -0.55 3.19 10.58
CA ARG A 238 -1.08 4.44 11.12
C ARG A 238 -0.06 5.14 12.01
N ALA A 239 0.60 4.40 12.89
CA ALA A 239 1.66 4.95 13.75
C ALA A 239 2.82 5.52 12.91
N ALA A 240 3.21 4.84 11.84
CA ALA A 240 4.28 5.27 10.96
C ALA A 240 3.92 6.53 10.15
N VAL A 241 2.68 6.63 9.64
CA VAL A 241 2.17 7.86 8.99
C VAL A 241 2.17 9.04 9.96
N VAL A 242 1.73 8.82 11.20
CA VAL A 242 1.78 9.86 12.25
C VAL A 242 3.23 10.26 12.57
N ALA A 243 4.15 9.31 12.68
CA ALA A 243 5.57 9.60 12.93
C ALA A 243 6.20 10.43 11.81
N ALA A 244 5.93 10.09 10.55
CA ALA A 244 6.38 10.86 9.40
C ALA A 244 5.86 12.31 9.46
N ALA A 245 4.57 12.47 9.78
CA ALA A 245 3.95 13.79 9.91
C ALA A 245 4.53 14.62 11.07
N LEU A 246 4.85 14.01 12.21
CA LEU A 246 5.52 14.67 13.34
C LEU A 246 6.97 15.06 13.01
N ARG A 247 7.69 14.22 12.26
CA ARG A 247 9.06 14.49 11.84
C ARG A 247 9.15 15.71 10.92
N ILE A 248 8.25 15.80 9.94
CA ILE A 248 8.14 16.97 9.05
C ILE A 248 7.91 18.27 9.84
N ARG A 249 7.26 18.17 11.01
CA ARG A 249 6.97 19.29 11.91
C ARG A 249 8.07 19.56 12.95
N GLY A 250 9.22 18.89 12.87
CA GLY A 250 10.43 19.23 13.63
C GLY A 250 10.72 18.36 14.85
N ILE A 251 9.96 17.29 15.12
CA ILE A 251 10.35 16.33 16.16
C ILE A 251 11.40 15.37 15.59
N SER A 252 12.55 15.23 16.25
CA SER A 252 13.59 14.29 15.83
C SER A 252 13.12 12.84 15.90
N ARG A 253 13.57 12.00 14.96
CA ARG A 253 13.31 10.56 14.96
C ARG A 253 13.83 9.88 16.23
N ASP A 254 14.94 10.35 16.78
CA ASP A 254 15.57 9.76 17.96
C ASP A 254 14.73 9.95 19.23
N ASN A 255 13.81 10.92 19.20
CA ASN A 255 12.86 11.18 20.26
C ASN A 255 11.56 10.37 20.09
N MET A 256 11.43 9.56 19.03
CA MET A 256 10.21 8.82 18.71
C MET A 256 10.34 7.33 18.92
N LYS A 257 9.31 6.72 19.50
CA LYS A 257 9.09 5.27 19.51
C LYS A 257 7.73 4.94 18.92
N MET A 258 7.69 3.99 17.98
CA MET A 258 6.45 3.54 17.35
C MET A 258 6.06 2.16 17.84
N ASN A 259 4.77 1.96 18.13
CA ASN A 259 4.19 0.66 18.44
C ASN A 259 2.89 0.47 17.65
N GLY A 260 2.65 -0.74 17.18
CA GLY A 260 1.35 -1.16 16.67
C GLY A 260 0.69 -2.12 17.64
N TYR A 261 -0.51 -1.79 18.11
CA TYR A 261 -1.26 -2.61 19.04
C TYR A 261 -2.38 -3.44 18.40
N GLY A 262 -2.73 -3.13 17.15
CA GLY A 262 -3.89 -3.72 16.49
C GLY A 262 -5.15 -3.55 17.33
N GLU A 263 -5.91 -4.63 17.46
CA GLU A 263 -7.19 -4.69 18.17
C GLU A 263 -7.05 -5.08 19.66
N GLU A 264 -5.82 -5.19 20.20
CA GLU A 264 -5.61 -5.67 21.57
C GLU A 264 -6.08 -4.68 22.64
N PHE A 265 -5.89 -3.37 22.39
CA PHE A 265 -6.19 -2.29 23.33
C PHE A 265 -7.30 -1.37 22.80
N LEU A 266 -8.53 -1.87 22.82
CA LEU A 266 -9.72 -1.14 22.39
C LEU A 266 -10.05 0.01 23.35
N ALA A 267 -10.31 1.20 22.79
CA ALA A 267 -10.85 2.34 23.55
C ALA A 267 -12.32 2.10 23.95
N LYS A 268 -13.07 1.40 23.09
CA LYS A 268 -14.42 0.92 23.36
C LYS A 268 -14.47 -0.57 23.05
N ARG A 269 -14.78 -1.38 24.06
CA ARG A 269 -14.87 -2.83 23.91
C ARG A 269 -15.98 -3.20 22.92
N THR A 270 -15.65 -4.05 21.95
CA THR A 270 -16.57 -4.57 20.94
C THR A 270 -16.37 -6.08 20.76
N ALA A 271 -17.34 -6.76 20.16
CA ALA A 271 -17.18 -8.14 19.71
C ALA A 271 -16.29 -8.19 18.45
N ASP A 272 -15.77 -9.37 18.10
CA ASP A 272 -15.02 -9.56 16.86
C ASP A 272 -15.85 -9.17 15.63
N GLY A 273 -15.21 -8.59 14.62
CA GLY A 273 -15.86 -8.15 13.38
C GLY A 273 -16.62 -6.82 13.50
N VAL A 274 -16.66 -6.20 14.67
CA VAL A 274 -17.41 -4.94 14.85
C VAL A 274 -16.57 -3.73 14.50
N ALA A 275 -17.08 -2.90 13.60
CA ALA A 275 -16.52 -1.59 13.29
C ALA A 275 -16.76 -0.61 14.45
N GLU A 276 -15.73 0.11 14.87
CA GLU A 276 -15.84 1.11 15.93
C GLU A 276 -14.82 2.24 15.74
N ALA A 277 -15.32 3.43 15.37
CA ALA A 277 -14.49 4.58 15.03
C ALA A 277 -13.56 5.00 16.17
N LYS A 278 -13.99 4.90 17.44
CA LYS A 278 -13.13 5.23 18.59
C LYS A 278 -11.92 4.32 18.72
N ASN A 279 -11.99 3.10 18.19
CA ASN A 279 -10.87 2.16 18.22
C ASN A 279 -9.87 2.43 17.09
N ARG A 280 -10.31 3.04 15.99
CA ARG A 280 -9.48 3.43 14.83
C ARG A 280 -8.69 4.70 15.13
N ARG A 281 -7.61 4.57 15.89
CA ARG A 281 -6.84 5.73 16.37
C ARG A 281 -5.33 5.49 16.42
N VAL A 282 -4.60 6.59 16.52
CA VAL A 282 -3.22 6.62 17.02
C VAL A 282 -3.19 7.53 18.25
N GLU A 283 -2.52 7.07 19.30
CA GLU A 283 -2.22 7.87 20.47
C GLU A 283 -0.77 8.35 20.41
N VAL A 284 -0.59 9.67 20.42
CA VAL A 284 0.71 10.33 20.52
C VAL A 284 0.90 10.76 21.97
N SER A 285 1.71 10.02 22.72
CA SER A 285 2.06 10.33 24.10
C SER A 285 3.34 11.14 24.14
N VAL A 286 3.29 12.33 24.73
CA VAL A 286 4.45 13.23 24.91
C VAL A 286 4.79 13.33 26.39
N ALA A 287 6.06 13.11 26.72
CA ALA A 287 6.61 13.17 28.07
C ALA A 287 8.06 13.73 28.07
N PRO A 288 8.57 14.21 29.22
CA PRO A 288 10.00 14.48 29.41
C PRO A 288 10.88 13.24 29.18
#